data_AF-A0A966FBW8-F1
#
_entry.id   AF-A0A966FBW8-F1
#
_cell.length_a   1.000
_cell.length_b   1.000
_cell.length_c   1.000
_cell.angle_alpha   90.00
_cell.angle_beta   90.00
_cell.angle_gamma   90.00
#
_symmetry.space_group_name_H-M   'P 1'
#
loop_
_entity.id
_entity.type
_entity.pdbx_description
1 polymer ?
#
loop_
_entity_poly.entity_id
_entity_poly.type
_entity_poly.pdbx_seq_one_letter_code
_entity_poly.pdbx_strand_id
1 'polypeptide(L)'
;MSLFEDLSSFLESRLEEFLQSNPNLNLMIISQELKTQKQDSLYLISQLENEQKKLENEILNLGKEVQIWYSRKEKATVAGRLDLAAEAEKRQTLLLTQGNLLWGKMEEVKQKIINSKKLLISIETKQQEVDLKIAQLKANEQNNYQNQTVNQNYSNYHNSGDDLETKFHQWEIEQEFQEMKKNLQK
;
A
#
# COMPACT_ATOMS: atom_id res chain seq x y z
N MET A 1 5.20 -24.57 -30.58
CA MET A 1 4.05 -24.03 -29.83
C MET A 1 4.15 -24.59 -28.44
N SER A 2 4.32 -23.68 -27.49
CA SER A 2 4.82 -24.00 -26.16
C SER A 2 3.66 -24.47 -25.28
N LEU A 3 3.87 -25.50 -24.46
CA LEU A 3 2.92 -25.94 -23.42
C LEU A 3 2.46 -24.79 -22.50
N PHE A 4 3.25 -23.72 -22.44
CA PHE A 4 2.94 -22.49 -21.72
C PHE A 4 1.85 -21.64 -22.39
N GLU A 5 1.75 -21.64 -23.72
CA GLU A 5 0.70 -20.92 -24.47
C GLU A 5 -0.65 -21.65 -24.38
N ASP A 6 -0.63 -22.99 -24.38
CA ASP A 6 -1.83 -23.80 -24.17
C ASP A 6 -2.32 -23.72 -22.71
N LEU A 7 -1.40 -23.62 -21.73
CA LEU A 7 -1.77 -23.39 -20.33
C LEU A 7 -2.28 -21.95 -20.10
N SER A 8 -1.67 -20.96 -20.75
CA SER A 8 -2.10 -19.55 -20.65
C SER A 8 -3.48 -19.36 -21.26
N SER A 9 -3.73 -19.90 -22.45
CA SER A 9 -5.05 -19.83 -23.10
C SER A 9 -6.12 -20.65 -22.39
N PHE A 10 -5.76 -21.78 -21.78
CA PHE A 10 -6.67 -22.57 -20.93
C PHE A 10 -7.01 -21.84 -19.62
N LEU A 11 -6.03 -21.21 -18.98
CA LEU A 11 -6.26 -20.35 -17.80
C LEU A 11 -7.10 -19.14 -18.18
N GLU A 12 -6.82 -18.48 -19.29
CA GLU A 12 -7.56 -17.32 -19.76
C GLU A 12 -9.02 -17.66 -20.09
N SER A 13 -9.27 -18.78 -20.78
CA SER A 13 -10.62 -19.31 -21.04
C SER A 13 -11.40 -19.63 -19.75
N ARG A 14 -10.76 -20.30 -18.78
CA ARG A 14 -11.41 -20.64 -17.50
C ARG A 14 -11.61 -19.43 -16.60
N LEU A 15 -10.69 -18.47 -16.62
CA LEU A 15 -10.73 -17.25 -15.82
C LEU A 15 -11.79 -16.30 -16.39
N GLU A 16 -11.97 -16.24 -17.70
CA GLU A 16 -13.03 -15.44 -18.34
C GLU A 16 -14.44 -16.03 -18.12
N GLU A 17 -14.56 -17.36 -18.13
CA GLU A 17 -15.79 -18.09 -17.74
C GLU A 17 -16.09 -17.94 -16.22
N PHE A 18 -15.04 -17.86 -15.38
CA PHE A 18 -15.15 -17.59 -13.94
C PHE A 18 -15.49 -16.12 -13.64
N LEU A 19 -14.98 -15.19 -14.45
CA LEU A 19 -15.27 -13.76 -14.37
C LEU A 19 -16.70 -13.43 -14.79
N GLN A 20 -17.24 -14.13 -15.80
CA GLN A 20 -18.64 -14.00 -16.20
C GLN A 20 -19.61 -14.60 -15.18
N SER A 21 -19.20 -15.62 -14.44
CA SER A 21 -20.07 -16.30 -13.47
C SER A 21 -20.09 -15.63 -12.09
N ASN A 22 -19.04 -14.91 -11.68
CA ASN A 22 -18.95 -14.34 -10.31
C ASN A 22 -18.27 -12.95 -10.27
N PRO A 23 -18.92 -11.87 -10.75
CA PRO A 23 -18.38 -10.50 -10.70
C PRO A 23 -17.99 -10.02 -9.28
N ASN A 24 -18.60 -10.58 -8.24
CA ASN A 24 -18.27 -10.27 -6.84
C ASN A 24 -16.90 -10.80 -6.38
N LEU A 25 -16.47 -11.95 -6.90
CA LEU A 25 -15.20 -12.58 -6.53
C LEU A 25 -14.01 -11.74 -7.02
N ASN A 26 -14.12 -11.15 -8.21
CA ASN A 26 -13.10 -10.23 -8.74
C ASN A 26 -12.95 -8.97 -7.88
N LEU A 27 -14.07 -8.33 -7.52
CA LEU A 27 -14.02 -7.13 -6.66
C LEU A 27 -13.44 -7.43 -5.27
N MET A 28 -13.70 -8.63 -4.72
CA MET A 28 -13.11 -9.03 -3.45
C MET A 28 -11.60 -9.23 -3.53
N ILE A 29 -11.09 -9.81 -4.63
CA ILE A 29 -9.65 -9.93 -4.90
C ILE A 29 -9.01 -8.54 -5.04
N ILE A 30 -9.62 -7.65 -5.82
CA ILE A 30 -9.14 -6.26 -5.99
C ILE A 30 -9.12 -5.53 -4.64
N SER A 31 -10.15 -5.70 -3.79
CA SER A 31 -10.18 -5.11 -2.45
C SER A 31 -9.01 -5.61 -1.59
N GLN A 32 -8.69 -6.91 -1.67
CA GLN A 32 -7.57 -7.50 -0.92
C GLN A 32 -6.21 -7.02 -1.43
N GLU A 33 -6.03 -6.89 -2.74
CA GLU A 33 -4.82 -6.33 -3.35
C GLU A 33 -4.62 -4.87 -2.92
N LEU A 34 -5.68 -4.06 -2.97
CA LEU A 34 -5.65 -2.66 -2.52
C LEU A 34 -5.28 -2.53 -1.04
N LYS A 35 -5.77 -3.43 -0.17
CA LYS A 35 -5.38 -3.47 1.25
C LYS A 35 -3.90 -3.78 1.42
N THR A 36 -3.38 -4.74 0.66
CA THR A 36 -1.96 -5.10 0.69
C THR A 36 -1.09 -3.93 0.21
N GLN A 37 -1.43 -3.35 -0.94
CA GLN A 37 -0.73 -2.20 -1.50
C GLN A 37 -0.76 -0.98 -0.56
N LYS A 38 -1.86 -0.78 0.17
CA LYS A 38 -1.97 0.25 1.22
C LYS A 38 -0.97 -0.01 2.35
N GLN A 39 -0.89 -1.24 2.85
CA GLN A 39 0.05 -1.60 3.92
C GLN A 39 1.51 -1.41 3.47
N ASP A 40 1.85 -1.86 2.27
CA ASP A 40 3.18 -1.68 1.69
C ASP A 40 3.52 -0.19 1.51
N SER A 41 2.55 0.62 1.07
CA SER A 41 2.73 2.07 0.92
C SER A 41 2.98 2.75 2.27
N LEU A 42 2.26 2.34 3.33
CA LEU A 42 2.48 2.85 4.68
C LEU A 42 3.86 2.47 5.22
N TYR A 43 4.28 1.23 4.99
CA TYR A 43 5.62 0.76 5.37
C TYR A 43 6.71 1.58 4.66
N LEU A 44 6.58 1.76 3.35
CA LEU A 44 7.51 2.56 2.55
C LEU A 44 7.59 4.01 3.05
N ILE A 45 6.46 4.64 3.34
CA ILE A 45 6.43 6.01 3.91
C ILE A 45 7.19 6.04 5.24
N SER A 46 6.95 5.08 6.13
CA SER A 46 7.65 5.02 7.42
C SER A 46 9.16 4.86 7.25
N GLN A 47 9.60 4.01 6.31
CA GLN A 47 11.02 3.87 5.99
C GLN A 47 11.64 5.18 5.48
N LEU A 48 10.98 5.85 4.55
CA LEU A 48 11.45 7.12 4.00
C LEU A 48 11.49 8.23 5.06
N GLU A 49 10.50 8.30 5.95
CA GLU A 49 10.50 9.26 7.06
C GLU A 49 11.64 9.01 8.05
N ASN A 50 11.99 7.74 8.30
CA ASN A 50 13.16 7.39 9.10
C ASN A 50 14.47 7.76 8.41
N GLU A 51 14.57 7.55 7.09
CA GLU A 51 15.71 7.98 6.28
C GLU A 51 15.87 9.51 6.31
N GLN A 52 14.78 10.25 6.14
CA GLN A 52 14.77 11.71 6.24
C GLN A 52 15.32 12.17 7.59
N LYS A 53 14.85 11.59 8.70
CA LYS A 53 15.35 11.93 10.05
C LYS A 53 16.84 11.66 10.23
N LYS A 54 17.36 10.59 9.62
CA LYS A 54 18.80 10.28 9.65
C LYS A 54 19.59 11.36 8.91
N LEU A 55 19.15 11.72 7.69
CA LEU A 55 19.78 12.80 6.91
C LEU A 55 19.72 14.14 7.64
N GLU A 56 18.60 14.49 8.27
CA GLU A 56 18.48 15.70 9.10
C GLU A 56 19.49 15.71 10.24
N ASN A 57 19.66 14.59 10.96
CA ASN A 57 20.66 14.48 12.02
C ASN A 57 22.10 14.59 11.51
N GLU A 58 22.40 13.97 10.36
CA GLU A 58 23.71 14.09 9.71
C GLU A 58 24.02 15.53 9.30
N ILE A 59 23.05 16.24 8.71
CA ILE A 59 23.16 17.65 8.34
C ILE A 59 23.39 18.52 9.58
N LEU A 60 22.65 18.27 10.67
CA LEU A 60 22.83 19.02 11.92
C LEU A 60 24.20 18.80 12.54
N ASN A 61 24.71 17.56 12.52
CA ASN A 61 26.05 17.27 13.01
C ASN A 61 27.13 17.92 12.14
N LEU A 62 26.98 17.86 10.81
CA LEU A 62 27.87 18.53 9.88
C LEU A 62 27.86 20.05 10.08
N GLY A 63 26.70 20.64 10.36
CA GLY A 63 26.58 22.06 10.70
C GLY A 63 27.40 22.45 11.94
N LYS A 64 27.42 21.61 12.97
CA LYS A 64 28.27 21.81 14.16
C LYS A 64 29.77 21.73 13.81
N GLU A 65 30.16 20.80 12.94
CA GLU A 65 31.54 20.69 12.49
C GLU A 65 31.98 21.92 11.69
N VAL A 66 31.14 22.40 10.77
CA VAL A 66 31.37 23.64 10.02
C VAL A 66 31.57 24.82 10.98
N GLN A 67 30.76 24.93 12.03
CA GLN A 67 30.90 25.99 13.03
C GLN A 67 32.24 25.90 13.77
N ILE A 68 32.68 24.69 14.17
CA ILE A 68 33.96 24.48 14.83
C ILE A 68 35.12 24.94 13.92
N TRP A 69 35.11 24.55 12.65
CA TRP A 69 36.16 24.92 11.70
C TRP A 69 36.14 26.41 11.36
N TYR A 70 34.96 27.03 11.30
CA TYR A 70 34.81 28.47 11.16
C TYR A 70 35.49 29.23 12.31
N SER A 71 35.18 28.87 13.57
CA SER A 71 35.82 29.50 14.74
C SER A 71 37.33 29.25 14.79
N ARG A 72 37.81 28.08 14.33
CA ARG A 72 39.25 27.78 14.22
C ARG A 72 39.93 28.62 13.16
N LYS A 73 39.29 28.82 12.00
CA LYS A 73 39.77 29.71 10.93
C LYS A 73 39.92 31.13 11.47
N GLU A 74 38.88 31.69 12.10
CA GLU A 74 38.93 33.04 12.69
C GLU A 74 40.06 33.19 13.70
N LYS A 75 40.20 32.23 14.63
CA LYS A 75 41.28 32.24 15.63
C LYS A 75 42.67 32.23 14.98
N ALA A 76 42.88 31.41 13.94
CA ALA A 76 44.14 31.34 13.22
C ALA A 76 44.45 32.64 12.46
N THR A 77 43.43 33.26 11.83
CA THR A 77 43.56 34.54 11.14
C THR A 77 43.96 35.66 12.11
N VAL A 78 43.29 35.76 13.26
CA VAL A 78 43.61 36.77 14.29
C VAL A 78 45.02 36.58 14.86
N ALA A 79 45.47 35.32 15.00
CA ALA A 79 46.82 35.01 15.48
C ALA A 79 47.92 35.17 14.40
N GLY A 80 47.59 35.61 13.18
CA GLY A 80 48.54 35.75 12.07
C GLY A 80 49.06 34.43 11.50
N ARG A 81 48.44 33.29 11.85
CA ARG A 81 48.80 31.95 11.37
C ARG A 81 48.02 31.61 10.10
N LEU A 82 48.41 32.25 9.00
CA LEU A 82 47.73 32.12 7.70
C LEU A 82 47.81 30.71 7.12
N ASP A 83 48.85 29.95 7.45
CA ASP A 83 49.01 28.53 7.13
C ASP A 83 47.85 27.69 7.67
N LEU A 84 47.53 27.87 8.96
CA LEU A 84 46.44 27.17 9.64
C LEU A 84 45.06 27.68 9.21
N ALA A 85 44.95 28.98 8.92
CA ALA A 85 43.70 29.56 8.42
C ALA A 85 43.32 29.01 7.04
N ALA A 86 44.29 28.88 6.13
CA ALA A 86 44.08 28.30 4.80
C ALA A 86 43.67 26.82 4.85
N GLU A 87 44.27 26.04 5.76
CA GLU A 87 43.91 24.63 5.93
C GLU A 87 42.52 24.47 6.55
N ALA A 88 42.17 25.31 7.54
CA ALA A 88 40.82 25.34 8.12
C ALA A 88 39.76 25.72 7.07
N GLU A 89 40.06 26.66 6.17
CA GLU A 89 39.19 27.04 5.06
C GLU A 89 38.95 25.90 4.07
N LYS A 90 40.00 25.17 3.67
CA LYS A 90 39.84 23.98 2.81
C LYS A 90 38.91 22.95 3.46
N ARG A 91 39.10 22.66 4.75
CA ARG A 91 38.23 21.73 5.50
C ARG A 91 36.79 22.22 5.58
N GLN A 92 36.59 23.52 5.80
CA GLN A 92 35.26 24.12 5.80
C GLN A 92 34.59 23.96 4.43
N THR A 93 35.29 24.24 3.33
CA THR A 93 34.75 24.06 1.97
C THR A 93 34.37 22.61 1.71
N LEU A 94 35.20 21.64 2.11
CA LEU A 94 34.88 20.22 1.99
C LEU A 94 33.60 19.87 2.76
N LEU A 95 33.48 20.30 4.01
CA LEU A 95 32.26 20.08 4.81
C LEU A 95 31.03 20.72 4.16
N LEU A 96 31.13 21.94 3.63
CA LEU A 96 30.03 22.59 2.92
C LEU A 96 29.62 21.81 1.66
N THR A 97 30.58 21.30 0.88
CA THR A 97 30.26 20.46 -0.29
C THR A 97 29.55 19.17 0.12
N GLN A 98 30.01 18.51 1.19
CA GLN A 98 29.35 17.34 1.75
C GLN A 98 27.94 17.67 2.25
N GLY A 99 27.77 18.81 2.91
CA GLY A 99 26.48 19.33 3.34
C GLY A 99 25.50 19.49 2.17
N ASN A 100 25.96 20.10 1.07
CA ASN A 100 25.14 20.26 -0.15
C ASN A 100 24.69 18.91 -0.73
N LEU A 101 25.55 17.90 -0.73
CA LEU A 101 25.19 16.55 -1.17
C LEU A 101 24.12 15.91 -0.27
N LEU A 102 24.24 16.06 1.06
CA LEU A 102 23.26 15.55 2.01
C LEU A 102 21.91 16.27 1.86
N TRP A 103 21.92 17.59 1.66
CA TRP A 103 20.71 18.36 1.38
C TRP A 103 20.01 17.90 0.10
N GLY A 104 20.76 17.64 -0.98
CA GLY A 104 20.20 17.09 -2.21
C GLY A 104 19.51 15.75 -2.00
N LYS A 105 20.16 14.81 -1.30
CA LYS A 105 19.56 13.51 -0.95
C LYS A 105 18.31 13.67 -0.09
N MET A 106 18.33 14.56 0.89
CA MET A 106 17.18 14.80 1.75
C MET A 106 16.00 15.36 0.95
N GLU A 107 16.24 16.26 0.00
CA GLU A 107 15.19 16.79 -0.86
C GLU A 107 14.59 15.68 -1.75
N GLU A 108 15.40 14.81 -2.32
CA GLU A 108 14.91 13.64 -3.07
C GLU A 108 14.03 12.74 -2.20
N VAL A 109 14.45 12.45 -0.96
CA VAL A 109 13.66 11.65 -0.01
C VAL A 109 12.34 12.35 0.33
N LYS A 110 12.34 13.67 0.54
CA LYS A 110 11.11 14.45 0.77
C LYS A 110 10.15 14.36 -0.41
N GLN A 111 10.64 14.48 -1.64
CA GLN A 111 9.82 14.33 -2.83
C GLN A 111 9.23 12.90 -2.94
N LYS A 112 10.02 11.87 -2.63
CA LYS A 112 9.53 10.49 -2.57
C LYS A 112 8.40 10.33 -1.54
N ILE A 113 8.56 10.89 -0.33
CA ILE A 113 7.52 10.87 0.71
C ILE A 113 6.22 11.51 0.21
N ILE A 114 6.31 12.70 -0.40
CA ILE A 114 5.15 13.41 -0.95
C ILE A 114 4.44 12.54 -2.00
N ASN A 115 5.20 11.95 -2.91
CA ASN A 115 4.65 11.09 -3.97
C ASN A 115 4.01 9.82 -3.41
N SER A 116 4.65 9.17 -2.44
CA SER A 116 4.09 7.99 -1.75
C SER A 116 2.81 8.33 -0.99
N LYS A 117 2.73 9.50 -0.33
CA LYS A 117 1.50 9.97 0.33
C LYS A 117 0.37 10.23 -0.67
N LYS A 118 0.67 10.82 -1.83
CA LYS A 118 -0.32 11.00 -2.90
C LYS A 118 -0.84 9.66 -3.44
N LEU A 119 0.06 8.69 -3.63
CA LEU A 119 -0.31 7.34 -4.06
C LEU A 119 -1.20 6.66 -3.02
N LEU A 120 -0.85 6.76 -1.74
CA LEU A 120 -1.65 6.22 -0.64
C LEU A 120 -3.10 6.76 -0.67
N ILE A 121 -3.26 8.08 -0.82
CA ILE A 121 -4.59 8.70 -0.93
C ILE A 121 -5.38 8.11 -2.11
N SER A 122 -4.72 7.91 -3.25
CA SER A 122 -5.36 7.34 -4.44
C SER A 122 -5.78 5.87 -4.24
N ILE A 123 -4.97 5.09 -3.52
CA ILE A 123 -5.31 3.71 -3.13
C ILE A 123 -6.51 3.71 -2.18
N GLU A 124 -6.54 4.62 -1.20
CA GLU A 124 -7.67 4.74 -0.27
C GLU A 124 -8.98 5.12 -0.96
N THR A 125 -8.95 6.05 -1.91
CA THR A 125 -10.14 6.39 -2.72
C THR A 125 -10.62 5.19 -3.52
N LYS A 126 -9.72 4.48 -4.22
CA LYS A 126 -10.08 3.27 -4.97
C LYS A 126 -10.64 2.17 -4.07
N GLN A 127 -10.08 2.02 -2.87
CA GLN A 127 -10.57 1.05 -1.89
C GLN A 127 -12.02 1.38 -1.49
N GLN A 128 -12.32 2.64 -1.20
CA GLN A 128 -13.69 3.07 -0.88
C GLN A 128 -14.66 2.80 -2.03
N GLU A 129 -14.26 3.10 -3.28
CA GLU A 129 -15.08 2.82 -4.45
C GLU A 129 -15.37 1.33 -4.64
N VAL A 130 -14.35 0.47 -4.46
CA VAL A 130 -14.50 -0.98 -4.56
C VAL A 130 -15.38 -1.51 -3.45
N ASP A 131 -15.17 -1.08 -2.21
CA ASP A 131 -15.97 -1.51 -1.06
C ASP A 131 -17.45 -1.07 -1.22
N LEU A 132 -17.71 0.13 -1.74
CA LEU A 132 -19.08 0.59 -2.08
C LEU A 132 -19.72 -0.27 -3.17
N LYS A 133 -18.99 -0.62 -4.23
CA LYS A 133 -19.50 -1.50 -5.30
C LYS A 133 -19.82 -2.89 -4.77
N ILE A 134 -18.96 -3.45 -3.92
CA ILE A 134 -19.23 -4.75 -3.26
C ILE A 134 -20.50 -4.65 -2.41
N ALA A 135 -20.69 -3.57 -1.64
CA ALA A 135 -21.88 -3.38 -0.82
C ALA A 135 -23.16 -3.26 -1.67
N GLN A 136 -23.11 -2.52 -2.79
CA GLN A 136 -24.23 -2.39 -3.72
C GLN A 136 -24.63 -3.73 -4.36
N LEU A 137 -23.64 -4.54 -4.76
CA LEU A 137 -23.91 -5.85 -5.36
C LEU A 137 -24.55 -6.80 -4.34
N LYS A 138 -24.06 -6.83 -3.10
CA LYS A 138 -24.68 -7.61 -2.00
C LYS A 138 -26.13 -7.18 -1.72
N ALA A 139 -26.41 -5.87 -1.73
CA ALA A 139 -27.76 -5.35 -1.53
C ALA A 139 -28.71 -5.70 -2.69
N ASN A 140 -28.21 -5.72 -3.93
CA ASN A 140 -28.99 -6.10 -5.11
C ASN A 140 -29.30 -7.60 -5.14
N GLU A 141 -28.36 -8.45 -4.69
CA GLU A 141 -28.62 -9.89 -4.53
C GLU A 141 -29.72 -10.15 -3.50
N GLN A 142 -29.67 -9.50 -2.33
CA GLN A 142 -30.71 -9.64 -1.29
C GLN A 142 -32.11 -9.18 -1.76
N ASN A 143 -32.20 -8.12 -2.57
CA ASN A 143 -33.47 -7.66 -3.13
C ASN A 143 -34.04 -8.60 -4.21
N ASN A 144 -33.18 -9.32 -4.95
CA ASN A 144 -33.62 -10.33 -5.92
C ASN A 144 -34.20 -11.58 -5.22
N TYR A 145 -33.59 -12.03 -4.12
CA TYR A 145 -34.13 -13.13 -3.31
C TYR A 145 -35.49 -12.76 -2.66
N GLN A 146 -35.67 -11.52 -2.19
CA GLN A 146 -36.97 -11.07 -1.68
C GLN A 146 -38.05 -10.95 -2.77
N ASN A 147 -37.73 -10.45 -3.96
CA ASN A 147 -38.70 -10.40 -5.06
C ASN A 147 -39.08 -11.78 -5.62
N GLN A 148 -38.20 -12.78 -5.53
CA GLN A 148 -38.58 -14.17 -5.84
C GLN A 148 -39.50 -14.78 -4.77
N THR A 149 -39.36 -14.43 -3.49
CA THR A 149 -40.30 -14.91 -2.45
C THR A 149 -41.68 -14.26 -2.52
N VAL A 150 -41.80 -13.04 -3.04
CA VAL A 150 -43.10 -12.35 -3.20
C VAL A 150 -43.80 -12.72 -4.51
N ASN A 151 -43.05 -13.03 -5.58
CA ASN A 151 -43.62 -13.41 -6.88
C ASN A 151 -43.96 -14.91 -7.02
N GLN A 152 -43.78 -15.70 -5.95
CA GLN A 152 -44.28 -17.09 -5.87
C GLN A 152 -45.63 -17.19 -5.13
N ASN A 153 -46.15 -16.10 -4.55
CA ASN A 153 -47.39 -16.10 -3.76
C ASN A 153 -48.68 -15.99 -4.59
N TYR A 154 -48.65 -16.28 -5.89
CA TYR A 154 -49.87 -16.38 -6.71
C TYR A 154 -50.14 -17.76 -7.31
N SER A 155 -49.39 -18.79 -6.91
CA SER A 155 -49.69 -20.14 -7.37
C SER A 155 -49.27 -21.22 -6.37
N ASN A 156 -50.31 -21.77 -5.72
CA ASN A 156 -50.39 -23.13 -5.17
C ASN A 156 -49.62 -23.46 -3.88
N TYR A 157 -50.37 -23.46 -2.78
CA TYR A 157 -50.73 -24.67 -2.00
C TYR A 157 -49.62 -25.70 -1.69
N HIS A 158 -49.38 -25.92 -0.38
CA HIS A 158 -48.65 -27.03 0.26
C HIS A 158 -47.11 -27.04 0.10
N ASN A 159 -46.36 -26.68 1.14
CA ASN A 159 -45.91 -27.64 2.18
C ASN A 159 -45.14 -26.90 3.29
N SER A 160 -45.26 -27.42 4.51
CA SER A 160 -44.52 -26.97 5.70
C SER A 160 -43.28 -27.86 5.83
N GLY A 161 -42.09 -27.27 5.81
CA GLY A 161 -40.78 -27.94 5.79
C GLY A 161 -39.99 -27.46 4.57
N ASP A 162 -38.94 -26.67 4.70
CA ASP A 162 -37.69 -27.18 5.25
C ASP A 162 -36.78 -26.04 5.80
N ASP A 163 -37.00 -25.64 7.05
CA ASP A 163 -36.09 -24.75 7.80
C ASP A 163 -34.73 -25.43 8.09
N LEU A 164 -34.62 -26.73 7.85
CA LEU A 164 -33.45 -27.56 8.10
C LEU A 164 -32.46 -27.50 6.93
N GLU A 165 -32.97 -27.54 5.70
CA GLU A 165 -32.17 -27.38 4.47
C GLU A 165 -31.47 -26.02 4.42
N THR A 166 -32.17 -24.95 4.82
CA THR A 166 -31.61 -23.59 4.86
C THR A 166 -30.45 -23.49 5.86
N LYS A 167 -30.56 -24.16 7.01
CA LYS A 167 -29.49 -24.20 8.02
C LYS A 167 -28.30 -25.04 7.56
N PHE A 168 -28.55 -26.13 6.82
CA PHE A 168 -27.48 -26.95 6.24
C PHE A 168 -26.68 -26.18 5.20
N HIS A 169 -27.35 -25.52 4.26
CA HIS A 169 -26.68 -24.67 3.27
C HIS A 169 -25.83 -23.57 3.92
N GLN A 170 -26.35 -22.93 4.97
CA GLN A 170 -25.62 -21.88 5.67
C GLN A 170 -24.39 -22.43 6.44
N TRP A 171 -24.47 -23.67 6.94
CA TRP A 171 -23.35 -24.35 7.57
C TRP A 171 -22.29 -24.83 6.57
N GLU A 172 -22.68 -25.30 5.39
CA GLU A 172 -21.76 -25.73 4.33
C GLU A 172 -20.93 -24.57 3.79
N ILE A 173 -21.54 -23.40 3.57
CA ILE A 173 -20.85 -22.19 3.15
C ILE A 173 -19.81 -21.74 4.19
N GLU A 174 -20.16 -21.83 5.48
CA GLU A 174 -19.24 -21.48 6.58
C GLU A 174 -18.06 -22.46 6.65
N GLN A 175 -18.28 -23.77 6.41
CA GLN A 175 -17.20 -24.77 6.35
C GLN A 175 -16.22 -24.49 5.20
N GLU A 176 -16.72 -24.25 3.99
CA GLU A 176 -15.86 -23.95 2.83
C GLU A 176 -15.04 -22.68 3.05
N PHE A 177 -15.62 -21.67 3.71
CA PHE A 177 -14.89 -20.44 4.05
C PHE A 177 -13.73 -20.69 5.04
N GLN A 178 -13.94 -21.56 6.04
CA GLN A 178 -12.89 -21.91 6.99
C GLN A 178 -11.77 -22.75 6.35
N GLU A 179 -12.11 -23.64 5.41
CA GLU A 179 -11.11 -24.41 4.66
C GLU A 179 -10.25 -23.52 3.77
N MET A 180 -10.86 -22.57 3.07
CA MET A 180 -10.12 -21.57 2.29
C MET A 180 -9.18 -20.74 3.17
N LYS A 181 -9.66 -20.28 4.33
CA LYS A 181 -8.85 -19.52 5.30
C LYS A 181 -7.65 -20.33 5.82
N LYS A 182 -7.81 -21.64 5.98
CA LYS A 182 -6.74 -22.54 6.46
C LYS A 182 -5.70 -22.83 5.38
N ASN A 183 -6.11 -22.89 4.11
CA ASN A 183 -5.20 -23.06 2.97
C ASN A 183 -4.40 -21.78 2.65
N LEU A 184 -4.87 -20.60 3.06
CA LEU A 184 -4.15 -19.34 2.95
C LEU A 184 -3.10 -19.12 4.07
N GLN A 185 -3.09 -19.96 5.11
CA GLN A 185 -2.15 -19.86 6.25
C GLN A 185 -1.05 -20.93 6.25
N LYS A 186 -0.97 -21.76 5.20
CA LYS A 186 0.16 -22.65 4.92
C LYS A 186 1.01 -22.06 3.82
#